data_AF-A0A832FI92-F1
#
_entry.id   AF-A0A832FI92-F1
#
_cell.length_a   1.000
_cell.length_b   1.000
_cell.length_c   1.000
_cell.angle_alpha   90.00
_cell.angle_beta   90.00
_cell.angle_gamma   90.00
#
_symmetry.space_group_name_H-M   'P 1'
#
loop_
_entity.id
_entity.type
_entity.pdbx_description
1 polymer ?
#
loop_
_entity_poly.entity_id
_entity_poly.type
_entity_poly.pdbx_seq_one_letter_code
_entity_poly.pdbx_strand_id
1 'polypeptide(L)'
;MTMKENAHLQWQLEQAGRVHGHICPSLFYGVCLARRIKEWLSKRKLLQPLELILEGKSVCIRDGVRSVLSEYALPLRLESSSQCALTVICQDQQRYRVSISPLVRLRINELNQSLPLEKFKQVGVAYLQSLSERELFGE
;
A
#
# COMPACT_ATOMS: atom_id res chain seq x y z
N MET A 1 2.12 12.20 13.77
CA MET A 1 1.94 10.75 13.93
C MET A 1 2.59 10.31 15.22
N THR A 2 1.92 9.46 15.99
CA THR A 2 2.40 9.02 17.31
C THR A 2 3.30 7.79 17.19
N MET A 3 4.21 7.55 18.14
CA MET A 3 5.07 6.34 18.17
C MET A 3 4.28 5.03 18.01
N LYS A 4 3.01 5.00 18.38
CA LYS A 4 2.11 3.84 18.25
C LYS A 4 1.79 3.49 16.79
N GLU A 5 1.73 4.48 15.90
CA GLU A 5 1.37 4.27 14.49
C GLU A 5 2.46 3.56 13.70
N ASN A 6 3.73 3.80 14.06
CA ASN A 6 4.90 3.16 13.44
C ASN A 6 5.05 1.71 13.88
N ALA A 7 4.87 1.42 15.17
CA ALA A 7 4.87 0.05 15.68
C ALA A 7 3.81 -0.82 14.99
N HIS A 8 2.61 -0.26 14.75
CA HIS A 8 1.56 -0.96 14.03
C HIS A 8 1.92 -1.24 12.55
N LEU A 9 2.57 -0.30 11.86
CA LEU A 9 2.98 -0.50 10.46
C LEU A 9 4.04 -1.60 10.35
N GLN A 10 5.02 -1.58 11.24
CA GLN A 10 6.07 -2.58 11.28
C GLN A 10 5.49 -3.97 11.54
N TRP A 11 4.56 -4.09 12.49
CA TRP A 11 3.84 -5.34 12.72
C TRP A 11 3.08 -5.82 11.47
N GLN A 12 2.32 -4.94 10.80
CA GLN A 12 1.60 -5.28 9.57
C GLN A 12 2.55 -5.76 8.47
N LEU A 13 3.67 -5.07 8.28
CA LEU A 13 4.69 -5.44 7.31
C LEU A 13 5.31 -6.80 7.62
N GLU A 14 5.59 -7.10 8.89
CA GLU A 14 6.11 -8.40 9.30
C GLU A 14 5.10 -9.52 9.07
N GLN A 15 3.81 -9.28 9.35
CA GLN A 15 2.76 -10.26 9.03
C GLN A 15 2.65 -10.48 7.52
N ALA A 16 2.64 -9.40 6.73
CA ALA A 16 2.64 -9.47 5.27
C ALA A 16 3.85 -10.26 4.76
N GLY A 17 5.04 -9.99 5.33
CA GLY A 17 6.29 -10.67 4.99
C GLY A 17 6.26 -12.16 5.31
N ARG A 18 5.65 -12.56 6.44
CA ARG A 18 5.48 -13.98 6.80
C ARG A 18 4.56 -14.71 5.81
N VAL A 19 3.45 -14.09 5.43
CA VAL A 19 2.49 -14.70 4.48
C VAL A 19 3.08 -14.75 3.07
N HIS A 20 3.77 -13.70 2.64
CA HIS A 20 4.41 -13.62 1.33
C HIS A 20 5.72 -14.45 1.24
N GLY A 21 6.33 -14.76 2.38
CA GLY A 21 7.57 -15.53 2.51
C GLY A 21 8.85 -14.69 2.66
N HIS A 22 8.81 -13.40 2.32
CA HIS A 22 9.90 -12.45 2.56
C HIS A 22 9.40 -11.00 2.49
N ILE A 23 10.21 -10.03 2.93
CA ILE A 23 9.92 -8.60 2.76
C ILE A 23 10.73 -8.08 1.57
N CYS A 24 10.05 -7.67 0.51
CA CYS A 24 10.64 -7.00 -0.65
C CYS A 24 10.07 -5.58 -0.82
N PRO A 25 10.74 -4.70 -1.59
CA PRO A 25 10.28 -3.34 -1.86
C PRO A 25 8.83 -3.24 -2.35
N SER A 26 8.41 -4.18 -3.20
CA SER A 26 7.06 -4.20 -3.77
C SER A 26 6.01 -4.61 -2.73
N LEU A 27 6.32 -5.56 -1.85
CA LEU A 27 5.45 -5.92 -0.73
C LEU A 27 5.31 -4.76 0.25
N PHE A 28 6.44 -4.17 0.64
CA PHE A 28 6.52 -3.01 1.52
C PHE A 28 5.62 -1.87 1.02
N TYR A 29 5.73 -1.59 -0.28
CA TYR A 29 4.93 -0.58 -0.94
C TYR A 29 3.43 -0.90 -0.90
N GLY A 30 3.04 -2.15 -1.19
CA GLY A 30 1.64 -2.60 -1.13
C GLY A 30 0.99 -2.43 0.25
N VAL A 31 1.72 -2.77 1.32
CA VAL A 31 1.26 -2.57 2.72
C VAL A 31 0.99 -1.09 2.99
N CYS A 32 1.93 -0.24 2.63
CA CYS A 32 1.82 1.20 2.91
C CYS A 32 0.72 1.87 2.09
N LEU A 33 0.59 1.50 0.80
CA LEU A 33 -0.48 1.98 -0.07
C LEU A 33 -1.86 1.65 0.52
N ALA A 34 -2.06 0.39 0.89
CA ALA A 34 -3.32 -0.06 1.46
C ALA A 34 -3.65 0.63 2.79
N ARG A 35 -2.64 0.90 3.62
CA ARG A 35 -2.85 1.66 4.85
C ARG A 35 -3.27 3.10 4.58
N ARG A 36 -2.64 3.78 3.62
CA ARG A 36 -3.02 5.15 3.23
C ARG A 36 -4.44 5.20 2.69
N ILE A 37 -4.85 4.20 1.92
CA ILE A 37 -6.24 4.05 1.47
C ILE A 37 -7.18 3.84 2.65
N LYS A 38 -6.84 2.96 3.59
CA LYS A 38 -7.64 2.74 4.81
C LYS A 38 -7.82 4.04 5.60
N GLU A 39 -6.75 4.79 5.82
CA GLU A 39 -6.78 6.09 6.50
C GLU A 39 -7.65 7.10 5.74
N TRP A 40 -7.52 7.15 4.41
CA TRP A 40 -8.28 8.04 3.54
C TRP A 40 -9.79 7.72 3.54
N LEU A 41 -10.16 6.44 3.43
CA LEU A 41 -11.55 5.97 3.55
C LEU A 41 -12.14 6.35 4.92
N SER A 42 -11.39 6.11 5.99
CA SER A 42 -11.81 6.41 7.36
C SER A 42 -12.05 7.91 7.57
N LYS A 43 -11.13 8.77 7.13
CA LYS A 43 -11.25 10.23 7.26
C LYS A 43 -12.49 10.80 6.55
N ARG A 44 -12.82 10.25 5.38
CA ARG A 44 -13.96 10.71 4.59
C ARG A 44 -15.29 10.08 5.01
N LYS A 45 -15.27 9.19 6.01
CA LYS A 45 -16.45 8.41 6.44
C LYS A 45 -17.14 7.74 5.24
N LEU A 46 -16.34 7.33 4.25
CA LEU A 46 -16.88 6.69 3.05
C LEU A 46 -17.47 5.35 3.45
N LEU A 47 -18.55 4.98 2.75
CA LEU A 47 -19.18 3.67 2.90
C LEU A 47 -18.14 2.57 2.69
N GLN A 48 -18.41 1.40 3.30
CA GLN A 48 -17.49 0.27 3.22
C GLN A 48 -17.11 0.00 1.76
N PRO A 49 -15.81 -0.16 1.46
CA PRO A 49 -15.41 -0.61 0.14
C PRO A 49 -16.14 -1.92 -0.20
N LEU A 50 -16.47 -2.11 -1.47
CA LEU A 50 -17.10 -3.33 -1.99
C LEU A 50 -16.12 -4.19 -2.76
N GLU A 51 -15.20 -3.55 -3.48
CA GLU A 51 -14.28 -4.24 -4.38
C GLU A 51 -12.99 -3.43 -4.51
N LEU A 52 -11.89 -4.15 -4.66
CA LEU A 52 -10.59 -3.59 -4.98
C LEU A 52 -10.13 -4.13 -6.32
N ILE A 53 -9.58 -3.26 -7.17
CA ILE A 53 -8.96 -3.65 -8.44
C ILE A 53 -7.51 -3.18 -8.39
N LEU A 54 -6.57 -4.12 -8.40
CA LEU A 54 -5.16 -3.82 -8.55
C LEU A 54 -4.77 -3.99 -10.02
N GLU A 55 -4.43 -2.86 -10.65
CA GLU A 55 -3.82 -2.80 -11.96
C GLU A 55 -2.31 -3.07 -11.85
N GLY A 56 -1.81 -3.90 -12.76
CA GLY A 56 -0.39 -4.27 -12.86
C GLY A 56 -0.10 -5.71 -12.41
N LYS A 57 1.11 -6.18 -12.69
CA LYS A 57 1.49 -7.61 -12.54
C LYS A 57 2.25 -7.95 -11.26
N SER A 58 2.19 -7.12 -10.21
CA SER A 58 2.98 -7.36 -8.99
C SER A 58 2.20 -8.16 -7.94
N VAL A 59 2.51 -9.46 -7.86
CA VAL A 59 2.01 -10.35 -6.79
C VAL A 59 2.39 -9.83 -5.40
N CYS A 60 3.59 -9.27 -5.25
CA CYS A 60 4.05 -8.71 -3.97
C CYS A 60 3.19 -7.52 -3.53
N ILE A 61 2.86 -6.59 -4.44
CA ILE A 61 1.99 -5.45 -4.11
C ILE A 61 0.61 -5.96 -3.70
N ARG A 62 0.05 -6.91 -4.45
CA ARG A 62 -1.23 -7.55 -4.13
C ARG A 62 -1.24 -8.11 -2.72
N ASP A 63 -0.25 -8.90 -2.35
CA ASP A 63 -0.20 -9.55 -1.05
C ASP A 63 -0.04 -8.51 0.08
N GLY A 64 0.72 -7.45 -0.17
CA GLY A 64 0.83 -6.30 0.74
C GLY A 64 -0.51 -5.60 0.93
N VAL A 65 -1.24 -5.34 -0.15
CA VAL A 65 -2.57 -4.72 -0.10
C VAL A 65 -3.55 -5.60 0.68
N ARG A 66 -3.59 -6.90 0.38
CA ARG A 66 -4.44 -7.88 1.08
C ARG A 66 -4.14 -7.95 2.56
N SER A 67 -2.87 -7.86 2.96
CA SER A 67 -2.49 -7.97 4.37
C SER A 67 -3.11 -6.87 5.25
N VAL A 68 -3.39 -5.71 4.67
CA VAL A 68 -3.95 -4.55 5.40
C VAL A 68 -5.46 -4.45 5.22
N LEU A 69 -5.99 -4.69 4.01
CA LEU A 69 -7.42 -4.54 3.71
C LEU A 69 -8.22 -5.84 3.88
N SER A 70 -7.62 -6.92 4.37
CA SER A 70 -8.29 -8.21 4.60
C SER A 70 -9.45 -8.11 5.57
N GLU A 71 -9.44 -7.15 6.50
CA GLU A 71 -10.52 -6.92 7.48
C GLU A 71 -11.87 -6.61 6.81
N TYR A 72 -11.84 -6.09 5.58
CA TYR A 72 -13.03 -5.75 4.83
C TYR A 72 -13.58 -6.94 4.01
N ALA A 73 -12.91 -8.11 4.05
CA ALA A 73 -13.27 -9.31 3.30
C ALA A 73 -13.52 -9.06 1.78
N LEU A 74 -12.82 -8.08 1.21
CA LEU A 74 -13.10 -7.59 -0.14
C LEU A 74 -12.59 -8.55 -1.21
N PRO A 75 -13.35 -8.75 -2.29
CA PRO A 75 -12.77 -9.27 -3.53
C PRO A 75 -11.70 -8.29 -4.03
N LEU A 76 -10.47 -8.79 -4.16
CA LEU A 76 -9.36 -8.09 -4.82
C LEU A 76 -9.13 -8.72 -6.20
N ARG A 77 -9.52 -8.00 -7.24
CA ARG A 77 -9.27 -8.38 -8.64
C ARG A 77 -7.93 -7.85 -9.12
N LEU A 78 -7.36 -8.58 -10.07
CA LEU A 78 -6.15 -8.18 -10.78
C LEU A 78 -6.50 -7.83 -12.21
N GLU A 79 -5.99 -6.70 -12.68
CA GLU A 79 -6.09 -6.31 -14.08
C GLU A 79 -4.69 -6.10 -14.67
N SER A 80 -4.45 -6.70 -15.82
CA SER A 80 -3.16 -6.56 -16.50
C SER A 80 -3.09 -5.17 -17.15
N SER A 81 -2.32 -4.28 -16.53
CA SER A 81 -2.07 -2.92 -17.01
C SER A 81 -0.56 -2.64 -17.05
N SER A 82 -0.14 -1.74 -17.93
CA SER A 82 1.22 -1.18 -17.92
C SER A 82 1.42 -0.22 -16.73
N GLN A 83 0.32 0.32 -16.22
CA GLN A 83 0.29 1.14 -15.01
C GLN A 83 0.12 0.25 -13.79
N CYS A 84 0.63 0.72 -12.66
CA CYS A 84 0.33 0.13 -11.36
C CYS A 84 -0.63 1.08 -10.66
N ALA A 85 -1.82 0.62 -10.32
CA ALA A 85 -2.82 1.45 -9.66
C ALA A 85 -3.75 0.58 -8.83
N LEU A 86 -4.32 1.14 -7.77
CA LEU A 86 -5.32 0.48 -6.95
C LEU A 86 -6.62 1.28 -7.02
N THR A 87 -7.66 0.67 -7.56
CA THR A 87 -9.00 1.24 -7.58
C THR A 87 -9.83 0.65 -6.45
N VAL A 88 -10.45 1.53 -5.67
CA VAL A 88 -11.40 1.20 -4.62
C VAL A 88 -12.79 1.55 -5.11
N ILE A 89 -13.70 0.57 -5.10
CA ILE A 89 -15.11 0.76 -5.43
C ILE A 89 -15.89 0.75 -4.12
N CYS A 90 -16.63 1.83 -3.84
CA CYS A 90 -17.45 1.98 -2.64
C CYS A 90 -18.91 1.55 -2.88
N GLN A 91 -19.69 1.39 -1.80
CA GLN A 91 -21.11 0.98 -1.86
C GLN A 91 -22.01 1.91 -2.69
N ASP A 92 -21.68 3.20 -2.75
CA ASP A 92 -22.35 4.20 -3.59
C ASP A 92 -21.93 4.13 -5.07
N GLN A 93 -21.19 3.09 -5.45
CA GLN A 93 -20.60 2.88 -6.78
C GLN A 93 -19.55 3.93 -7.18
N GLN A 94 -19.13 4.81 -6.27
CA GLN A 94 -18.03 5.72 -6.53
C GLN A 94 -16.71 4.94 -6.62
N ARG A 95 -15.88 5.35 -7.58
CA ARG A 95 -14.59 4.71 -7.87
C ARG A 95 -13.47 5.67 -7.56
N TYR A 96 -12.53 5.19 -6.77
CA TYR A 96 -11.37 5.95 -6.34
C TYR A 96 -10.11 5.24 -6.79
N ARG A 97 -9.48 5.77 -7.84
CA ARG A 97 -8.27 5.20 -8.41
C ARG A 97 -7.04 5.88 -7.83
N VAL A 98 -6.11 5.07 -7.35
CA VAL A 98 -4.83 5.50 -6.79
C VAL A 98 -3.72 5.04 -7.71
N SER A 99 -3.13 5.97 -8.47
CA SER A 99 -2.01 5.66 -9.35
C SER A 99 -0.73 5.55 -8.54
N ILE A 100 0.01 4.47 -8.72
CA ILE A 100 1.26 4.25 -8.02
C ILE A 100 2.36 5.03 -8.73
N SER A 101 2.80 6.13 -8.09
CA SER A 101 3.88 6.97 -8.62
C SER A 101 5.15 6.16 -8.91
N PRO A 102 5.63 6.14 -10.18
CA PRO A 102 6.86 5.44 -10.53
C PRO A 102 8.08 5.95 -9.74
N LEU A 103 8.11 7.24 -9.42
CA LEU A 103 9.19 7.87 -8.64
C LEU A 103 9.24 7.32 -7.21
N VAL A 104 8.09 7.14 -6.58
CA VAL A 104 8.02 6.57 -5.23
C VAL A 104 8.53 5.13 -5.24
N ARG A 105 8.14 4.34 -6.24
CA ARG A 105 8.62 2.96 -6.40
C ARG A 105 10.13 2.90 -6.65
N LEU A 106 10.67 3.79 -7.49
CA LEU A 106 12.10 3.91 -7.73
C LEU A 106 12.84 4.21 -6.41
N ARG A 107 12.38 5.22 -5.66
CA ARG A 107 13.01 5.62 -4.40
C ARG A 107 12.99 4.53 -3.34
N ILE A 108 11.89 3.78 -3.24
CA ILE A 108 11.79 2.63 -2.33
C ILE A 108 12.78 1.51 -2.73
N ASN A 109 12.98 1.27 -4.03
CA ASN A 109 13.98 0.32 -4.50
C ASN A 109 15.41 0.78 -4.16
N GLU A 110 15.73 2.07 -4.36
CA GLU A 110 17.03 2.64 -4.01
C GLU A 110 17.34 2.49 -2.52
N LEU A 111 16.36 2.79 -1.65
CA LEU A 111 16.50 2.64 -0.20
C LEU A 111 16.76 1.17 0.19
N ASN A 112 16.07 0.22 -0.44
CA ASN A 112 16.28 -1.20 -0.16
C ASN A 112 17.64 -1.71 -0.62
N GLN A 113 18.20 -1.17 -1.70
CA GLN A 113 19.54 -1.53 -2.17
C GLN A 113 20.65 -0.91 -1.31
N SER A 114 20.39 0.27 -0.74
CA SER A 114 21.39 1.07 -0.03
C SER A 114 21.41 0.83 1.48
N LEU A 115 20.37 0.21 2.06
CA LEU A 115 20.21 0.04 3.50
C LEU A 115 20.05 -1.43 3.88
N PRO A 116 20.61 -1.87 5.02
CA PRO A 116 20.23 -3.15 5.63
C PRO A 116 18.71 -3.21 5.86
N LEU A 117 18.12 -4.41 5.78
CA LEU A 117 16.66 -4.61 5.84
C LEU A 117 16.00 -3.90 7.04
N GLU A 118 16.59 -3.98 8.23
CA GLU A 118 16.06 -3.32 9.43
C GLU A 118 16.03 -1.79 9.30
N LYS A 119 17.07 -1.19 8.72
CA LYS A 119 17.11 0.26 8.43
C LYS A 119 16.14 0.63 7.31
N PHE A 120 16.02 -0.21 6.27
CA PHE A 120 15.07 -0.02 5.19
C PHE A 120 13.62 0.02 5.72
N LYS A 121 13.23 -0.89 6.62
CA LYS A 121 11.89 -0.87 7.23
C LYS A 121 11.61 0.48 7.90
N GLN A 122 12.54 1.00 8.68
CA GLN A 122 12.35 2.26 9.40
C GLN A 122 12.32 3.47 8.47
N VAL A 123 13.33 3.60 7.59
CA VAL A 123 13.46 4.74 6.68
C VAL A 123 12.40 4.72 5.60
N GLY A 124 12.06 3.55 5.06
CA GLY A 124 10.99 3.36 4.10
C GLY A 124 9.63 3.76 4.67
N VAL A 125 9.36 3.42 5.95
CA VAL A 125 8.12 3.82 6.63
C VAL A 125 8.05 5.33 6.76
N ALA A 126 9.13 5.96 7.24
CA ALA A 126 9.20 7.40 7.37
C ALA A 126 9.03 8.12 6.02
N TYR A 127 9.68 7.62 4.97
CA TYR A 127 9.57 8.17 3.62
C TYR A 127 8.13 8.12 3.10
N LEU A 128 7.46 6.97 3.17
CA LEU A 128 6.08 6.86 2.67
C LEU A 128 5.07 7.66 3.47
N GLN A 129 5.32 7.88 4.77
CA GLN A 129 4.51 8.77 5.60
C GLN A 129 4.73 10.24 5.29
N SER A 130 5.94 10.63 4.85
CA SER A 130 6.23 12.00 4.42
C SER A 130 5.61 12.35 3.07
N LEU A 131 5.21 11.36 2.27
CA LEU A 131 4.60 11.62 0.97
C LEU A 131 3.23 12.29 1.15
N SER A 132 3.06 13.41 0.47
CA SER A 132 1.77 14.05 0.31
C SER A 132 0.79 13.13 -0.42
N GLU A 133 -0.51 13.43 -0.29
CA GLU A 133 -1.54 12.75 -1.08
C GLU A 133 -1.21 12.87 -2.58
N ARG A 134 -0.81 14.05 -3.04
CA ARG A 134 -0.43 14.27 -4.44
C ARG A 134 0.68 13.33 -4.93
N GLU A 135 1.71 13.11 -4.12
CA GLU A 135 2.82 12.20 -4.47
C GLU A 135 2.41 10.72 -4.49
N LEU A 136 1.41 10.34 -3.67
CA LEU A 136 0.90 8.97 -3.59
C LEU A 136 -0.18 8.66 -4.62
N PHE A 137 -1.02 9.63 -4.97
CA PHE A 137 -2.19 9.44 -5.84
C PHE A 137 -1.91 9.86 -7.29
N GLY A 138 -0.87 10.67 -7.53
CA GLY A 138 -0.47 11.14 -8.85
C GLY A 138 -1.53 12.04 -9.49
N GLU A 139 -1.36 13.35 -9.34
CA GLU A 139 -1.87 14.33 -10.33
C GLU A 139 -0.82 14.58 -11.40
#